data_AF-A0AAV7BQ49-F1
#
_entry.id   AF-A0AAV7BQ49-F1
#
_cell.length_a   1.000
_cell.length_b   1.000
_cell.length_c   1.000
_cell.angle_alpha   90.00
_cell.angle_beta   90.00
_cell.angle_gamma   90.00
#
_symmetry.space_group_name_H-M   'P 1'
#
loop_
_entity.id
_entity.type
_entity.pdbx_description
1 polymer ?
#
loop_
_entity_poly.entity_id
_entity_poly.type
_entity_poly.pdbx_seq_one_letter_code
_entity_poly.pdbx_strand_id
1 'polypeptide(L)'
;MLLFLGLLAVFISPLYGDESFQYLSTGYNGENEYHIINVNEQVKVATLNLYSGRQSANAVFDYSQNIVAYHMPYRGICVLAHMDIATFPGLGRINEWIHTRREQKKELEELRKHYVVTNQQVYDLAQFSNAVQSLCWGVPTYWAREYSSPQHGFGAEGCAGIHLFCLRIGLCAGFHL
;
A
#
# COMPACT_ATOMS: atom_id res chain seq x y z
N MET A 1 -52.61 -0.27 35.11
CA MET A 1 -51.14 -0.35 35.28
C MET A 1 -50.54 -0.45 33.88
N LEU A 2 -49.83 0.59 33.44
CA LEU A 2 -49.30 0.75 32.09
C LEU A 2 -48.15 -0.24 31.78
N LEU A 3 -48.12 -0.71 30.52
CA LEU A 3 -46.99 -0.90 29.58
C LEU A 3 -45.62 -1.35 30.15
N PHE A 4 -44.90 -2.30 29.54
CA PHE A 4 -44.25 -2.14 28.24
C PHE A 4 -43.89 -3.51 27.62
N LEU A 5 -44.27 -3.71 26.34
CA LEU A 5 -43.69 -4.73 25.48
C LEU A 5 -42.32 -4.22 25.01
N GLY A 6 -41.23 -4.78 25.54
CA GLY A 6 -39.88 -4.46 25.10
C GLY A 6 -39.53 -5.19 23.80
N LEU A 7 -39.61 -4.51 22.67
CA LEU A 7 -39.01 -4.95 21.42
C LEU A 7 -37.48 -4.78 21.51
N LEU A 8 -36.75 -5.89 21.61
CA LEU A 8 -35.30 -5.90 21.38
C LEU A 8 -35.05 -5.67 19.88
N ALA A 9 -34.80 -4.42 19.51
CA ALA A 9 -34.19 -4.13 18.22
C ALA A 9 -32.72 -4.58 18.27
N VAL A 10 -32.43 -5.74 17.67
CA VAL A 10 -31.04 -6.13 17.37
C VAL A 10 -30.59 -5.25 16.22
N PHE A 11 -29.86 -4.17 16.52
CA PHE A 11 -29.10 -3.43 15.53
C PHE A 11 -27.93 -4.32 15.08
N ILE A 12 -28.16 -5.11 14.03
CA ILE A 12 -27.06 -5.75 13.29
C ILE A 12 -26.37 -4.61 12.53
N SER A 13 -25.41 -3.98 13.19
CA SER A 13 -24.48 -3.10 12.49
C SER A 13 -23.74 -3.98 11.48
N PRO A 14 -23.73 -3.66 10.17
CA PRO A 14 -22.83 -4.36 9.27
C PRO A 14 -21.41 -4.15 9.80
N LEU A 15 -20.78 -5.24 10.25
CA LEU A 15 -19.36 -5.23 10.53
C LEU A 15 -18.71 -5.08 9.15
N TYR A 16 -18.32 -3.87 8.78
CA TYR A 16 -17.38 -3.65 7.67
C TYR A 16 -16.06 -4.28 8.11
N GLY A 17 -15.95 -5.60 7.94
CA GLY A 17 -14.78 -6.38 8.27
C GLY A 17 -13.65 -6.12 7.29
N ASP A 18 -12.49 -6.69 7.59
CA ASP A 18 -11.37 -6.73 6.66
C ASP A 18 -11.81 -7.48 5.39
N GLU A 19 -11.89 -6.78 4.25
CA GLU A 19 -12.19 -7.39 2.96
C GLU A 19 -10.88 -7.84 2.32
N SER A 20 -10.66 -9.15 2.28
CA SER A 20 -9.48 -9.76 1.66
C SER A 20 -9.81 -10.26 0.25
N PHE A 21 -9.00 -9.87 -0.72
CA PHE A 21 -9.10 -10.34 -2.09
C PHE A 21 -7.78 -10.88 -2.59
N GLN A 22 -7.84 -12.05 -3.23
CA GLN A 22 -6.71 -12.69 -3.85
C GLN A 22 -6.94 -12.80 -5.35
N TYR A 23 -5.93 -12.43 -6.14
CA TYR A 23 -5.92 -12.73 -7.57
C TYR A 23 -4.52 -13.13 -8.05
N LEU A 24 -4.52 -13.87 -9.16
CA LEU A 24 -3.35 -14.37 -9.83
C LEU A 24 -3.12 -13.57 -11.11
N SER A 25 -1.89 -13.12 -11.31
CA SER A 25 -1.43 -12.51 -12.55
C SER A 25 -0.19 -13.25 -13.06
N THR A 26 0.25 -12.90 -14.27
CA THR A 26 1.51 -13.40 -14.85
C THR A 26 2.49 -12.25 -14.87
N GLY A 27 3.62 -12.41 -14.18
CA GLY A 27 4.70 -11.45 -14.11
C GLY A 27 5.46 -11.31 -15.43
N TYR A 28 6.35 -10.33 -15.51
CA TYR A 28 7.11 -10.03 -16.72
C TYR A 28 8.03 -11.17 -17.20
N ASN A 29 8.44 -12.05 -16.29
CA ASN A 29 9.23 -13.24 -16.58
C ASN A 29 8.39 -14.47 -16.95
N GLY A 30 7.06 -14.33 -17.03
CA GLY A 30 6.12 -15.42 -17.27
C GLY A 30 5.77 -16.26 -16.04
N GLU A 31 6.29 -15.91 -14.86
CA GLU A 31 5.96 -16.60 -13.61
C GLU A 31 4.63 -16.12 -13.04
N ASN A 32 3.99 -16.97 -12.24
CA ASN A 32 2.75 -16.63 -11.55
C ASN A 32 3.03 -15.68 -10.38
N GLU A 33 2.28 -14.59 -10.31
CA GLU A 33 2.33 -13.63 -9.21
C GLU A 33 1.01 -13.65 -8.44
N TYR A 34 1.10 -13.79 -7.12
CA TYR A 34 -0.07 -13.76 -6.25
C TYR A 34 -0.18 -12.40 -5.59
N HIS A 35 -1.31 -11.74 -5.81
CA HIS A 35 -1.65 -10.50 -5.16
C HIS A 35 -2.72 -10.75 -4.10
N ILE A 36 -2.46 -10.29 -2.88
CA ILE A 36 -3.43 -10.29 -1.77
C ILE A 36 -3.63 -8.85 -1.34
N ILE A 37 -4.86 -8.37 -1.42
CA ILE A 37 -5.23 -7.01 -1.03
C ILE A 37 -6.26 -7.10 0.09
N ASN A 38 -5.99 -6.42 1.18
CA ASN A 38 -6.88 -6.33 2.32
C ASN A 38 -7.30 -4.87 2.50
N VAL A 39 -8.59 -4.59 2.50
CA VAL A 39 -9.15 -3.26 2.72
C VAL A 39 -9.90 -3.25 4.05
N ASN A 40 -9.45 -2.40 4.96
CA ASN A 40 -10.11 -2.15 6.23
C ASN A 40 -10.60 -0.69 6.29
N GLU A 41 -11.87 -0.49 5.95
CA GLU A 41 -12.52 0.81 5.94
C GLU A 41 -12.65 1.42 7.36
N GLN A 42 -12.69 0.60 8.41
CA GLN A 42 -12.83 1.09 9.80
C GLN A 42 -11.58 1.84 10.26
N VAL A 43 -10.40 1.26 10.00
CA VAL A 43 -9.11 1.89 10.32
C VAL A 43 -8.52 2.68 9.15
N LYS A 44 -9.22 2.73 8.01
CA LYS A 44 -8.84 3.43 6.78
C LYS A 44 -7.48 3.00 6.23
N VAL A 45 -7.27 1.69 6.14
CA VAL A 45 -6.02 1.09 5.67
C VAL A 45 -6.28 0.11 4.52
N ALA A 46 -5.42 0.15 3.49
CA ALA A 46 -5.29 -0.94 2.52
C ALA A 46 -3.90 -1.58 2.64
N THR A 47 -3.85 -2.91 2.72
CA THR A 47 -2.59 -3.67 2.71
C THR A 47 -2.51 -4.46 1.41
N LEU A 48 -1.38 -4.37 0.71
CA LEU A 48 -1.14 -5.03 -0.56
C LEU A 48 0.09 -5.92 -0.42
N ASN A 49 -0.05 -7.20 -0.77
CA ASN A 49 1.02 -8.17 -0.72
C ASN A 49 1.17 -8.80 -2.10
N LEU A 50 2.35 -8.63 -2.70
CA LEU A 50 2.76 -9.26 -3.94
C LEU A 50 3.75 -10.38 -3.61
N TYR A 51 3.41 -11.60 -4.00
CA TYR A 51 4.31 -12.75 -3.93
C TYR A 51 4.76 -13.11 -5.35
N SER A 52 6.01 -12.74 -5.67
CA SER A 52 6.65 -12.90 -6.99
C SER A 52 8.14 -13.24 -6.84
N GLY A 53 8.46 -14.21 -5.96
CA GLY A 53 9.85 -14.60 -5.69
C GLY A 53 10.72 -13.40 -5.27
N ARG A 54 11.76 -13.08 -6.06
CA ARG A 54 12.66 -11.94 -5.81
C ARG A 54 12.01 -10.56 -6.00
N GLN A 55 10.86 -10.50 -6.66
CA GLN A 55 10.08 -9.27 -6.88
C GLN A 55 8.91 -9.14 -5.88
N SER A 56 8.87 -10.00 -4.85
CA SER A 56 7.88 -9.88 -3.79
C SER A 56 8.00 -8.54 -3.10
N ALA A 57 6.85 -7.92 -2.82
CA ALA A 57 6.77 -6.61 -2.21
C ALA A 57 5.50 -6.51 -1.37
N ASN A 58 5.57 -5.73 -0.30
CA ASN A 58 4.44 -5.49 0.57
C ASN A 58 4.25 -3.98 0.73
N ALA A 59 3.01 -3.54 0.75
CA ALA A 59 2.68 -2.13 0.93
C ALA A 59 1.50 -1.94 1.86
N VAL A 60 1.50 -0.81 2.56
CA VAL A 60 0.39 -0.32 3.38
C VAL A 60 0.07 1.09 2.92
N PHE A 61 -1.17 1.33 2.51
CA PHE A 61 -1.73 2.67 2.30
C PHE A 61 -2.57 3.03 3.51
N ASP A 62 -2.05 3.93 4.33
CA ASP A 62 -2.69 4.42 5.54
C ASP A 62 -3.32 5.79 5.26
N TYR A 63 -4.62 5.79 4.99
CA TYR A 63 -5.39 7.01 4.74
C TYR A 63 -5.77 7.73 6.03
N SER A 64 -5.58 7.10 7.20
CA SER A 64 -5.79 7.77 8.48
C SER A 64 -4.65 8.74 8.80
N GLN A 65 -3.43 8.42 8.36
CA GLN A 65 -2.23 9.22 8.58
C GLN A 65 -1.66 9.86 7.29
N ASN A 66 -2.26 9.58 6.13
CA ASN A 66 -1.75 9.98 4.81
C ASN A 66 -0.30 9.51 4.57
N ILE A 67 -0.04 8.24 4.89
CA ILE A 67 1.26 7.60 4.74
C ILE A 67 1.12 6.39 3.82
N VAL A 68 2.10 6.22 2.95
CA VAL A 68 2.35 4.94 2.30
C VAL A 68 3.64 4.34 2.83
N ALA A 69 3.60 3.06 3.15
CA ALA A 69 4.75 2.27 3.53
C ALA A 69 4.99 1.15 2.50
N TYR A 70 6.23 0.97 2.09
CA TYR A 70 6.67 -0.10 1.20
C TYR A 70 7.77 -0.90 1.87
N HIS A 71 7.57 -2.19 2.06
CA HIS A 71 8.65 -3.10 2.45
C HIS A 71 9.23 -3.74 1.18
N MET A 72 10.55 -3.62 1.01
CA MET A 72 11.31 -4.18 -0.09
C MET A 72 12.24 -5.29 0.42
N PRO A 73 11.76 -6.55 0.53
CA PRO A 73 12.53 -7.65 1.11
C PRO A 73 13.91 -7.85 0.47
N TYR A 74 14.02 -7.75 -0.85
CA TYR A 74 15.29 -7.92 -1.57
C TYR A 74 16.35 -6.85 -1.21
N ARG A 75 15.91 -5.67 -0.74
CA ARG A 75 16.80 -4.59 -0.30
C ARG A 75 16.97 -4.55 1.22
N GLY A 76 16.17 -5.30 1.97
CA GLY A 76 16.19 -5.30 3.44
C GLY A 76 15.82 -3.94 4.05
N ILE A 77 14.98 -3.14 3.38
CA ILE A 77 14.53 -1.84 3.87
C ILE A 77 13.01 -1.69 3.79
N CYS A 78 12.46 -0.87 4.67
CA CYS A 78 11.14 -0.27 4.53
C CYS A 78 11.28 1.20 4.15
N VAL A 79 10.34 1.70 3.35
CA VAL A 79 10.28 3.08 2.91
C VAL A 79 8.93 3.67 3.27
N LEU A 80 8.92 4.84 3.90
CA LEU A 80 7.73 5.63 4.15
C LEU A 80 7.69 6.83 3.20
N ALA A 81 6.53 7.21 2.72
CA ALA A 81 6.31 8.47 2.03
C ALA A 81 4.98 9.09 2.43
N HIS A 82 4.89 10.42 2.34
CA HIS A 82 3.61 11.09 2.43
C HIS A 82 2.77 10.76 1.20
N MET A 83 1.53 10.35 1.45
CA MET A 83 0.56 10.04 0.42
C MET A 83 -0.17 11.30 -0.01
N ASP A 84 -0.07 11.64 -1.29
CA ASP A 84 -0.92 12.66 -1.89
C ASP A 84 -2.31 12.07 -2.21
N ILE A 85 -3.27 12.33 -1.32
CA ILE A 85 -4.64 11.84 -1.43
C ILE A 85 -5.39 12.35 -2.68
N ALA A 86 -4.91 13.42 -3.33
CA ALA A 86 -5.52 13.91 -4.56
C ALA A 86 -5.18 13.02 -5.76
N THR A 87 -4.06 12.29 -5.69
CA THR A 87 -3.53 11.48 -6.79
C THR A 87 -3.49 9.98 -6.48
N PHE A 88 -3.61 9.59 -5.21
CA PHE A 88 -3.85 8.20 -4.81
C PHE A 88 -5.32 7.83 -4.97
N PRO A 89 -5.64 6.59 -5.38
CA PRO A 89 -7.01 6.10 -5.36
C PRO A 89 -7.52 6.06 -3.92
N GLY A 90 -8.76 6.47 -3.68
CA GLY A 90 -9.39 6.28 -2.36
C GLY A 90 -9.73 4.82 -2.07
N LEU A 91 -9.95 4.47 -0.80
CA LEU A 91 -10.27 3.09 -0.38
C LEU A 91 -11.49 2.51 -1.10
N GLY A 92 -12.59 3.26 -1.19
CA GLY A 92 -13.78 2.80 -1.93
C GLY A 92 -13.51 2.52 -3.42
N ARG A 93 -12.59 3.26 -4.04
CA ARG A 93 -12.17 3.02 -5.43
C ARG A 93 -11.28 1.79 -5.56
N ILE A 94 -10.37 1.57 -4.61
CA ILE A 94 -9.60 0.33 -4.51
C ILE A 94 -10.55 -0.86 -4.38
N ASN A 95 -11.56 -0.75 -3.51
CA ASN A 95 -12.53 -1.81 -3.30
C ASN A 95 -13.34 -2.11 -4.58
N GLU A 96 -13.80 -1.06 -5.27
CA GLU A 96 -14.48 -1.21 -6.56
C GLU A 96 -13.62 -1.94 -7.61
N TRP A 97 -12.35 -1.57 -7.74
CA TRP A 97 -11.43 -2.22 -8.68
C TRP A 97 -11.21 -3.70 -8.36
N ILE A 98 -11.06 -4.01 -7.08
CA ILE A 98 -10.94 -5.38 -6.58
C ILE A 98 -12.15 -6.22 -7.00
N HIS A 99 -13.37 -5.73 -6.73
CA HIS A 99 -14.61 -6.47 -6.99
C HIS A 99 -14.91 -6.61 -8.49
N THR A 100 -14.66 -5.57 -9.26
CA THR A 100 -15.01 -5.56 -10.69
C THR A 100 -13.99 -6.26 -11.57
N ARG A 101 -12.75 -6.47 -11.08
CA ARG A 101 -11.57 -6.84 -11.89
C ARG A 101 -11.39 -5.97 -13.13
N ARG A 102 -12.05 -4.80 -13.18
CA ARG A 102 -11.90 -3.81 -14.24
C ARG A 102 -10.81 -2.85 -13.82
N GLU A 103 -9.58 -3.29 -13.99
CA GLU A 103 -8.49 -2.36 -14.13
C GLU A 103 -8.74 -1.61 -15.44
N GLN A 104 -9.28 -0.38 -15.38
CA GLN A 104 -9.29 0.45 -16.57
C GLN A 104 -7.83 0.77 -16.88
N LYS A 105 -7.24 0.05 -17.83
CA LYS A 105 -5.82 0.12 -18.24
C LYS A 105 -5.29 1.55 -18.37
N LYS A 106 -6.17 2.50 -18.71
CA LYS A 106 -5.89 3.94 -18.83
C LYS A 106 -5.74 4.65 -17.47
N GLU A 107 -6.60 4.35 -16.49
CA GLU A 107 -6.50 4.85 -15.12
C GLU A 107 -5.26 4.29 -14.40
N LEU A 108 -4.84 3.06 -14.75
CA LEU A 108 -3.64 2.40 -14.22
C LEU A 108 -2.33 3.08 -14.63
N GLU A 109 -2.25 3.57 -15.87
CA GLU A 109 -1.05 4.26 -16.37
C GLU A 109 -0.88 5.63 -15.72
N GLU A 110 -1.96 6.25 -15.24
CA GLU A 110 -1.95 7.52 -14.52
C GLU A 110 -1.53 7.37 -13.05
N LEU A 111 -1.63 6.16 -12.48
CA LEU A 111 -1.22 5.82 -11.11
C LEU A 111 0.27 5.49 -10.97
N ARG A 112 1.11 6.14 -11.77
CA ARG A 112 2.57 5.98 -11.68
C ARG A 112 3.11 6.90 -10.60
N LYS A 113 3.78 6.29 -9.61
CA LYS A 113 4.38 6.99 -8.49
C LYS A 113 5.89 6.87 -8.55
N HIS A 114 6.59 7.99 -8.43
CA HIS A 114 8.06 8.02 -8.44
C HIS A 114 8.56 8.53 -7.11
N TYR A 115 9.30 7.70 -6.40
CA TYR A 115 9.85 8.00 -5.08
C TYR A 115 11.37 7.98 -5.13
N VAL A 116 12.00 8.93 -4.45
CA VAL A 116 13.43 8.89 -4.15
C VAL A 116 13.61 8.71 -2.64
N VAL A 117 14.23 7.60 -2.25
CA VAL A 117 14.58 7.30 -0.85
C VAL A 117 15.65 8.30 -0.40
N THR A 118 15.42 8.89 0.77
CA THR A 118 16.31 9.85 1.41
C THR A 118 17.14 9.16 2.48
N ASN A 119 18.22 9.80 2.92
CA ASN A 119 19.03 9.30 4.04
C ASN A 119 18.38 9.56 5.41
N GLN A 120 17.13 10.04 5.46
CA GLN A 120 16.41 10.31 6.70
C GLN A 120 15.77 9.02 7.22
N GLN A 121 16.42 8.41 8.21
CA GLN A 121 15.92 7.21 8.88
C GLN A 121 14.76 7.54 9.83
N VAL A 122 13.83 6.60 9.95
CA VAL A 122 12.71 6.59 10.89
C VAL A 122 13.05 5.61 12.01
N TYR A 123 13.33 6.15 13.19
CA TYR A 123 13.72 5.34 14.36
C TYR A 123 12.53 4.92 15.23
N ASP A 124 11.54 5.80 15.34
CA ASP A 124 10.34 5.53 16.13
C ASP A 124 9.16 5.20 15.20
N LEU A 125 8.82 3.91 15.15
CA LEU A 125 7.64 3.44 14.40
C LEU A 125 6.34 3.58 15.20
N ALA A 126 6.40 3.80 16.53
CA ALA A 126 5.21 3.81 17.39
C ALA A 126 4.25 4.97 17.07
N GLN A 127 4.73 5.99 16.36
CA GLN A 127 3.93 7.10 15.86
C GLN A 127 3.02 6.73 14.66
N PHE A 128 3.25 5.58 14.01
CA PHE A 128 2.45 5.16 12.86
C PHE A 128 1.35 4.17 13.24
N SER A 129 0.40 3.90 12.35
CA SER A 129 -0.61 2.87 12.58
C SER A 129 0.00 1.48 12.76
N ASN A 130 -0.77 0.59 13.41
CA ASN A 130 -0.37 -0.80 13.62
C ASN A 130 -0.03 -1.52 12.30
N ALA A 131 -0.67 -1.15 11.19
CA ALA A 131 -0.39 -1.75 9.88
C ALA A 131 1.00 -1.35 9.37
N VAL A 132 1.37 -0.07 9.46
CA VAL A 132 2.71 0.42 9.10
C VAL A 132 3.77 -0.15 10.03
N GLN A 133 3.49 -0.16 11.34
CA GLN A 133 4.38 -0.76 12.34
C GLN A 133 4.64 -2.23 12.02
N SER A 134 3.59 -3.02 11.77
CA SER A 134 3.73 -4.44 11.46
C SER A 134 4.46 -4.69 10.15
N LEU A 135 4.28 -3.84 9.14
CA LEU A 135 4.94 -3.96 7.85
C LEU A 135 6.46 -3.75 7.96
N CYS A 136 6.89 -2.79 8.79
CA CYS A 136 8.27 -2.31 8.84
C CYS A 136 9.02 -2.73 10.11
N TRP A 137 8.41 -3.56 10.95
CA TRP A 137 8.99 -4.04 12.19
C TRP A 137 10.29 -4.82 11.94
N GLY A 138 11.35 -4.45 12.67
CA GLY A 138 12.66 -5.11 12.56
C GLY A 138 13.44 -4.78 11.28
N VAL A 139 12.96 -3.84 10.47
CA VAL A 139 13.57 -3.47 9.18
C VAL A 139 13.99 -1.99 9.20
N PRO A 140 15.22 -1.64 8.76
CA PRO A 140 15.61 -0.24 8.60
C PRO A 140 14.61 0.53 7.74
N THR A 141 14.06 1.61 8.30
CA THR A 141 12.98 2.38 7.68
C THR A 141 13.46 3.78 7.31
N TYR A 142 13.21 4.21 6.07
CA TYR A 142 13.65 5.51 5.56
C TYR A 142 12.51 6.30 4.94
N TRP A 143 12.59 7.63 4.99
CA TRP A 143 11.67 8.48 4.24
C TRP A 143 12.01 8.51 2.76
N ALA A 144 11.00 8.60 1.92
CA ALA A 144 11.11 8.91 0.51
C ALA A 144 10.26 10.13 0.14
N ARG A 145 10.70 10.83 -0.90
CA ARG A 145 9.99 11.97 -1.49
C ARG A 145 9.39 11.58 -2.83
N GLU A 146 8.12 11.93 -3.04
CA GLU A 146 7.44 11.76 -4.33
C GLU A 146 7.90 12.81 -5.35
N TYR A 147 8.01 12.41 -6.60
CA TYR A 147 8.32 13.26 -7.74
C TYR A 147 7.34 12.96 -8.89
N SER A 148 7.08 13.97 -9.71
CA SER A 148 6.20 13.87 -10.87
C SER A 148 6.78 13.02 -12.02
N SER A 149 8.07 12.75 -12.00
CA SER A 149 8.77 11.96 -12.99
C SER A 149 9.95 11.20 -12.38
N PRO A 150 10.41 10.09 -13.01
CA PRO A 150 11.57 9.36 -12.54
C PRO A 150 12.80 10.27 -12.48
N GLN A 151 13.37 10.42 -11.30
CA GLN A 151 14.59 11.22 -11.11
C GLN A 151 15.79 10.38 -11.55
N HIS A 152 16.42 10.77 -12.66
CA HIS A 152 17.55 10.04 -13.27
C HIS A 152 18.94 10.62 -12.90
N GLY A 153 19.06 11.49 -11.90
CA GLY A 153 20.36 12.15 -11.73
C GLY A 153 20.55 13.04 -10.52
N PHE A 154 20.35 12.53 -9.31
CA PHE A 154 21.04 13.05 -8.11
C PHE A 154 21.15 11.92 -7.08
N GLY A 155 22.29 11.23 -7.10
CA GLY A 155 22.65 10.26 -6.07
C GLY A 155 21.83 8.97 -6.03
N ALA A 156 20.87 8.71 -6.94
CA ALA A 156 20.18 7.43 -7.03
C ALA A 156 20.95 6.45 -7.94
N GLU A 157 21.68 5.50 -7.36
CA GLU A 157 22.48 4.52 -8.10
C GLU A 157 21.62 3.36 -8.67
N GLY A 158 20.35 3.27 -8.30
CA GLY A 158 19.40 2.41 -9.01
C GLY A 158 17.95 2.63 -8.61
N CYS A 159 17.07 2.32 -9.56
CA CYS A 159 15.62 2.33 -9.38
C CYS A 159 15.05 0.92 -9.51
N ALA A 160 14.09 0.59 -8.66
CA ALA A 160 13.28 -0.61 -8.76
C ALA A 160 11.84 -0.21 -9.09
N GLY A 161 11.29 -0.86 -10.12
CA GLY A 161 9.86 -0.80 -10.38
C GLY A 161 9.16 -1.91 -9.61
N ILE A 162 8.08 -1.57 -8.90
CA ILE A 162 7.18 -2.54 -8.27
C ILE A 162 5.80 -2.33 -8.88
N HIS A 163 5.17 -3.42 -9.29
CA HIS A 163 3.79 -3.41 -9.78
C HIS A 163 2.87 -4.02 -8.71
N LEU A 164 2.33 -3.17 -7.84
CA LEU A 164 1.45 -3.58 -6.76
C LEU A 164 0.01 -3.30 -7.16
N PHE A 165 -0.71 -4.36 -7.57
CA PHE A 165 -2.08 -4.25 -8.03
C PHE A 165 -2.20 -3.24 -9.18
N CYS A 166 -2.86 -2.10 -8.93
CA CYS A 166 -3.05 -1.00 -9.86
C CYS A 166 -1.96 0.05 -9.85
N LEU A 167 -0.96 -0.06 -8.95
CA LEU A 167 0.04 0.96 -8.73
C LEU A 167 1.38 0.53 -9.30
N ARG A 168 1.89 1.37 -10.21
CA ARG A 168 3.25 1.27 -10.72
C ARG A 168 4.13 2.22 -9.94
N ILE A 169 4.93 1.65 -9.06
CA ILE A 169 5.78 2.41 -8.16
C ILE A 169 7.22 2.29 -8.64
N GLY A 170 7.83 3.42 -8.98
CA GLY A 170 9.28 3.52 -9.19
C GLY A 170 9.94 4.04 -7.92
N LEU A 171 10.74 3.21 -7.26
CA LEU A 171 11.53 3.58 -6.08
C LEU A 171 13.00 3.67 -6.46
N CYS A 172 13.58 4.85 -6.32
CA CYS A 172 14.99 5.12 -6.60
C CYS A 172 15.74 5.36 -5.29
N ALA A 173 16.91 4.78 -5.12
CA ALA A 173 17.75 4.97 -3.95
C ALA A 173 19.21 5.16 -4.34
N GLY A 174 19.95 5.95 -3.56
CA GLY A 174 21.39 6.01 -3.63
C GLY A 174 22.03 4.90 -2.85
N PHE A 175 22.82 4.05 -3.51
CA PHE A 175 23.48 2.94 -2.82
C PHE A 175 24.69 3.44 -2.03
N HIS A 176 24.41 3.91 -0.82
CA HIS A 176 25.32 3.87 0.33
C HIS A 176 24.48 3.78 1.62
N LEU A 177 23.52 2.84 1.66
CA LEU A 177 22.79 2.43 2.86
C LEU A 177 23.21 1.01 3.24
#